data_AF-A0A8C2PYH5-F1
#
_entry.id   AF-A0A8C2PYH5-F1
#
_cell.length_a   1.000
_cell.length_b   1.000
_cell.length_c   1.000
_cell.angle_alpha   90.00
_cell.angle_beta   90.00
_cell.angle_gamma   90.00
#
_symmetry.space_group_name_H-M   'P 1'
#
loop_
_entity.id
_entity.type
_entity.pdbx_description
1 polymer ?
#
loop_
_entity_poly.entity_id
_entity_poly.type
_entity_poly.pdbx_seq_one_letter_code
_entity_poly.pdbx_strand_id
1 'polypeptide(L)'
;MMFSYLVLMGIVCLCSTEPLRRHKRSWIIDSFDIVEEHPGPFPYDLGQIKLDRSYLVEFMLKGKGVDEDPKGVLSIDPKTGVIKVHRKVDYEQYSVLMLTFQARNKSNLAVDTQLGMEVNILDINDNPPVFQRKVYDVTIEEATKQGGFIVGVLAIDKDAAGTPDSTIDYKITSVTPTTKNVEFYMQKSGAISFKGCFDYEVANKYTITVEAKDRGVVKLSSTASIIVNLQDGNNHLPVITGQTGSAKVLEGTNGTSPLIIHAADADTRLTAAWRVRYYIQGDKGGHFSIYTDPDTNDGILTVVKPLDFEEKAEQKLTIFVENEESYFSCEVKERSADGLWTIITNPAKPSSRDITITVEDANDPPFFLDPVRKVILEENGVVGAFVDKVTAVDPDTGRRHKLEYSIDQDPAGWFRVDKTTGEIFVKESLDRESSHVTNGTYTVTVLVTEKDDHPPMTSTATIQIYIEDKNDNVPLLKENMISLCQSDEVSHAEITAFDLDGDPYSGPFSFEIVGDHKKEWSFDPSYGTTVHLVKDKSVHTSLYTLIVKISDKQGKFVLQNLSVALCDCVVSPNCLTQRNTQQKVGSGMKGITILAMLMILGPDYSTEENICKSLKGCNSCQLWGSTDS
;
A
#
# COMPACT_ATOMS: atom_id res chain seq x y z
N MET A 1 12.98 3.10 33.18
CA MET A 1 12.87 4.44 33.80
C MET A 1 12.34 4.27 35.22
N MET A 2 13.23 4.20 36.20
CA MET A 2 12.93 4.30 37.63
C MET A 2 13.52 5.63 38.10
N PHE A 3 12.69 6.51 38.67
CA PHE A 3 13.18 7.65 39.42
C PHE A 3 12.66 7.54 40.84
N SER A 4 13.56 7.09 41.72
CA SER A 4 13.46 7.24 43.17
C SER A 4 13.68 8.71 43.51
N TYR A 5 12.76 9.31 44.27
CA TYR A 5 12.98 10.59 44.93
C TYR A 5 13.10 10.35 46.45
N LEU A 6 14.34 10.40 46.94
CA LEU A 6 14.67 10.75 48.31
C LEU A 6 14.45 12.26 48.46
N VAL A 7 13.62 12.67 49.42
CA VAL A 7 13.64 14.04 49.94
C VAL A 7 13.77 13.97 51.45
N LEU A 8 14.95 14.37 51.90
CA LEU A 8 15.30 14.76 53.26
C LEU A 8 14.41 15.95 53.67
N MET A 9 13.66 15.85 54.76
CA MET A 9 13.11 17.03 55.42
C MET A 9 13.75 17.21 56.80
N GLY A 10 14.46 18.34 56.89
CA GLY A 10 15.12 18.81 58.09
C GLY A 10 14.13 19.20 59.18
N ILE A 11 14.51 18.86 60.40
CA ILE A 11 13.87 19.23 61.64
C ILE A 11 14.02 20.75 61.83
N VAL A 12 12.92 21.49 61.70
CA VAL A 12 12.81 22.86 62.23
C VAL A 12 11.83 22.81 63.40
N CYS A 13 12.41 22.95 64.58
CA CYS A 13 11.73 23.02 65.87
C CYS A 13 10.95 24.34 65.95
N LEU A 14 9.63 24.28 65.78
CA LEU A 14 8.72 25.34 66.23
C LEU A 14 8.18 24.92 67.60
N CYS A 15 8.74 25.54 68.63
CA CYS A 15 8.31 25.41 70.00
C CYS A 15 6.94 26.11 70.16
N SER A 16 5.83 25.38 70.01
CA SER A 16 4.53 25.83 70.50
C SER A 16 4.39 25.36 71.95
N THR A 17 4.55 26.29 72.89
CA THR A 17 4.15 26.09 74.28
C THR A 17 2.63 26.14 74.39
N GLU A 18 1.96 25.03 74.06
CA GLU A 18 0.62 24.76 74.58
C GLU A 18 0.78 23.92 75.86
N PRO A 19 0.17 24.33 76.98
CA PRO A 19 0.25 23.55 78.19
C PRO A 19 -0.44 22.21 77.94
N LEU A 20 0.26 21.10 78.21
CA LEU A 20 -0.33 19.77 78.32
C LEU A 20 -1.41 19.80 79.40
N ARG A 21 -2.63 20.14 79.00
CA ARG A 21 -3.81 20.08 79.84
C ARG A 21 -4.14 18.60 79.98
N ARG A 22 -3.64 18.00 81.06
CA ARG A 22 -3.99 16.64 81.48
C ARG A 22 -5.52 16.54 81.53
N HIS A 23 -6.14 15.93 80.52
CA HIS A 23 -7.54 15.56 80.59
C HIS A 23 -7.70 14.61 81.76
N LYS A 24 -8.45 15.05 82.77
CA LYS A 24 -8.88 14.23 83.90
C LYS A 24 -9.63 13.04 83.28
N ARG A 25 -9.11 11.81 83.39
CA ARG A 25 -9.88 10.62 83.02
C ARG A 25 -11.15 10.63 83.87
N SER A 26 -12.29 10.77 83.22
CA SER A 26 -13.60 10.48 83.83
C SER A 26 -13.56 9.03 84.27
N TRP A 27 -13.85 8.75 85.52
CA TRP A 27 -14.03 7.37 85.96
C TRP A 27 -15.25 6.80 85.21
N ILE A 28 -15.08 5.64 84.57
CA ILE A 28 -16.15 4.89 83.90
C ILE A 28 -16.60 3.80 84.89
N ILE A 29 -17.91 3.64 85.07
CA ILE A 29 -18.48 2.50 85.84
C ILE A 29 -18.30 1.22 85.01
N ASP A 30 -18.23 0.04 85.63
CA ASP A 30 -18.25 -1.26 84.92
C ASP A 30 -19.22 -1.22 83.72
N SER A 31 -18.75 -1.71 82.56
CA SER A 31 -19.53 -1.72 81.32
C SER A 31 -20.70 -2.69 81.44
N PHE A 32 -21.86 -2.29 80.91
CA PHE A 32 -23.01 -3.18 80.76
C PHE A 32 -23.13 -3.63 79.32
N ASP A 33 -23.63 -4.84 79.10
CA ASP A 33 -23.79 -5.40 77.76
C ASP A 33 -25.26 -5.76 77.52
N ILE A 34 -25.80 -5.35 76.36
CA ILE A 34 -27.15 -5.67 75.90
C ILE A 34 -27.03 -6.49 74.63
N VAL A 35 -27.58 -7.71 74.62
CA VAL A 35 -27.70 -8.47 73.37
C VAL A 35 -28.80 -7.85 72.52
N GLU A 36 -28.51 -7.60 71.25
CA GLU A 36 -29.49 -7.06 70.32
C GLU A 36 -30.65 -8.02 70.07
N GLU A 37 -31.75 -7.50 69.51
CA GLU A 37 -32.96 -8.26 69.15
C GLU A 37 -33.53 -9.19 70.24
N HIS A 38 -33.18 -8.93 71.51
CA HIS A 38 -33.54 -9.75 72.66
C HIS A 38 -35.05 -10.05 72.70
N PRO A 39 -35.47 -11.31 72.88
CA PRO A 39 -36.88 -11.73 72.71
C PRO A 39 -37.83 -11.19 73.81
N GLY A 40 -37.28 -10.61 74.88
CA GLY A 40 -38.03 -10.11 76.03
C GLY A 40 -38.24 -11.19 77.10
N PRO A 41 -39.17 -11.00 78.05
CA PRO A 41 -40.12 -9.87 78.16
C PRO A 41 -39.44 -8.56 78.57
N PHE A 42 -40.03 -7.43 78.15
CA PHE A 42 -39.59 -6.09 78.53
C PHE A 42 -40.55 -5.46 79.56
N PRO A 43 -40.06 -4.60 80.48
CA PRO A 43 -38.66 -4.32 80.71
C PRO A 43 -37.97 -5.43 81.53
N TYR A 44 -36.69 -5.67 81.26
CA TYR A 44 -35.84 -6.54 82.09
C TYR A 44 -34.74 -5.73 82.78
N ASP A 45 -34.25 -6.25 83.91
CA ASP A 45 -33.19 -5.60 84.69
C ASP A 45 -31.83 -5.92 84.05
N LEU A 46 -31.11 -4.88 83.58
CA LEU A 46 -29.76 -4.98 83.00
C LEU A 46 -28.70 -5.13 84.09
N GLY A 47 -28.93 -4.51 85.24
CA GLY A 47 -28.00 -4.48 86.36
C GLY A 47 -28.38 -3.42 87.37
N GLN A 48 -27.58 -3.26 88.42
CA GLN A 48 -27.87 -2.30 89.49
C GLN A 48 -26.59 -1.57 89.90
N ILE A 49 -26.65 -0.24 89.92
CA ILE A 49 -25.58 0.59 90.47
C ILE A 49 -25.82 0.74 91.97
N LYS A 50 -24.82 0.40 92.77
CA LYS A 50 -24.84 0.57 94.22
C LYS A 50 -23.81 1.62 94.62
N LEU A 51 -24.24 2.61 95.39
CA LEU A 51 -23.36 3.60 96.01
C LEU A 51 -23.48 3.47 97.54
N ASP A 52 -22.36 3.22 98.20
CA ASP A 52 -22.30 3.24 99.66
C ASP A 52 -22.12 4.68 100.14
N ARG A 53 -23.19 5.25 100.69
CA ARG A 53 -23.26 6.62 101.20
C ARG A 53 -24.07 6.64 102.50
N SER A 54 -23.65 7.48 103.45
CA SER A 54 -24.36 7.68 104.73
C SER A 54 -25.65 8.50 104.60
N TYR A 55 -26.07 8.86 103.39
CA TYR A 55 -27.25 9.66 103.08
C TYR A 55 -27.96 9.11 101.83
N LEU A 56 -29.25 9.43 101.69
CA LEU A 56 -30.07 8.98 100.57
C LEU A 56 -29.66 9.68 99.26
N VAL A 57 -29.36 8.87 98.25
CA VAL A 57 -29.05 9.32 96.88
C VAL A 57 -30.20 9.05 95.92
N GLU A 58 -30.39 9.94 94.95
CA GLU A 58 -31.29 9.77 93.82
C GLU A 58 -30.47 9.53 92.55
N PHE A 59 -30.76 8.45 91.84
CA PHE A 59 -30.06 8.02 90.64
C PHE A 59 -30.69 8.59 89.36
N MET A 60 -29.86 9.08 88.45
CA MET A 60 -30.27 9.61 87.15
C MET A 60 -29.35 9.09 86.05
N LEU A 61 -29.93 8.80 84.89
CA LEU A 61 -29.22 8.38 83.68
C LEU A 61 -29.62 9.30 82.53
N LYS A 62 -28.66 9.72 81.72
CA LYS A 62 -28.85 10.59 80.55
C LYS A 62 -27.91 10.18 79.41
N GLY A 63 -28.21 10.55 78.18
CA GLY A 63 -27.45 10.24 76.96
C GLY A 63 -28.23 9.35 75.99
N LYS A 64 -27.51 8.78 75.03
CA LYS A 64 -28.05 7.92 73.96
C LYS A 64 -28.65 6.65 74.55
N GLY A 65 -29.91 6.36 74.26
CA GLY A 65 -30.61 5.24 74.88
C GLY A 65 -31.63 5.67 75.93
N VAL A 66 -31.54 6.91 76.45
CA VAL A 66 -32.44 7.41 77.51
C VAL A 66 -33.23 8.62 77.02
N ASP A 67 -32.59 9.81 76.98
CA ASP A 67 -33.16 11.08 76.53
C ASP A 67 -32.66 11.51 75.14
N GLU A 68 -31.58 10.89 74.64
CA GLU A 68 -31.11 11.00 73.25
C GLU A 68 -31.36 9.71 72.46
N ASP A 69 -31.37 9.81 71.12
CA ASP A 69 -31.66 8.67 70.25
C ASP A 69 -30.59 7.56 70.36
N PRO A 70 -30.99 6.27 70.46
CA PRO A 70 -32.38 5.77 70.43
C PRO A 70 -33.12 5.97 71.78
N LYS A 71 -34.12 6.86 71.84
CA LYS A 71 -34.73 7.29 73.12
C LYS A 71 -35.48 6.17 73.82
N GLY A 72 -35.47 6.18 75.16
CA GLY A 72 -36.28 5.28 75.99
C GLY A 72 -35.94 3.79 75.86
N VAL A 73 -34.75 3.44 75.39
CA VAL A 73 -34.23 2.06 75.46
C VAL A 73 -33.91 1.68 76.91
N LEU A 74 -33.31 2.60 77.66
CA LEU A 74 -32.84 2.42 79.02
C LEU A 74 -33.54 3.35 80.00
N SER A 75 -33.70 2.89 81.23
CA SER A 75 -34.08 3.73 82.38
C SER A 75 -33.37 3.26 83.63
N ILE A 76 -33.16 4.15 84.60
CA ILE A 76 -32.69 3.79 85.94
C ILE A 76 -33.77 4.08 86.97
N ASP A 77 -33.99 3.16 87.91
CA ASP A 77 -34.84 3.41 89.07
C ASP A 77 -34.15 4.44 89.99
N PRO A 78 -34.78 5.60 90.25
CA PRO A 78 -34.15 6.70 90.97
C PRO A 78 -33.85 6.38 92.44
N LYS A 79 -34.48 5.35 93.03
CA LYS A 79 -34.29 4.95 94.43
C LYS A 79 -33.37 3.74 94.58
N THR A 80 -33.52 2.77 93.67
CA THR A 80 -32.82 1.48 93.79
C THR A 80 -31.55 1.40 92.95
N GLY A 81 -31.41 2.24 91.91
CA GLY A 81 -30.27 2.21 91.00
C GLY A 81 -30.31 1.06 90.00
N VAL A 82 -31.43 0.32 89.90
CA VAL A 82 -31.61 -0.75 88.91
C VAL A 82 -31.82 -0.14 87.53
N ILE A 83 -30.99 -0.54 86.57
CA ILE A 83 -31.09 -0.17 85.17
C ILE A 83 -32.00 -1.19 84.47
N LYS A 84 -32.96 -0.70 83.68
CA LYS A 84 -33.91 -1.52 82.94
C LYS A 84 -33.85 -1.24 81.45
N VAL A 85 -33.94 -2.29 80.64
CA VAL A 85 -34.08 -2.21 79.17
C VAL A 85 -35.55 -2.36 78.81
N HIS A 86 -36.10 -1.44 78.00
CA HIS A 86 -37.54 -1.37 77.69
C HIS A 86 -37.93 -1.87 76.30
N ARG A 87 -36.96 -1.97 75.39
CA ARG A 87 -37.18 -2.46 74.02
C ARG A 87 -35.89 -3.01 73.44
N LYS A 88 -36.03 -3.69 72.32
CA LYS A 88 -34.92 -4.19 71.50
C LYS A 88 -34.00 -3.05 71.05
N VAL A 89 -32.75 -3.40 70.84
CA VAL A 89 -31.71 -2.60 70.20
C VAL A 89 -31.18 -3.39 69.00
N ASP A 90 -30.53 -2.68 68.09
CA ASP A 90 -29.99 -3.16 66.81
C ASP A 90 -28.53 -2.69 66.76
N TYR A 91 -27.62 -3.65 66.61
CA TYR A 91 -26.17 -3.45 66.60
C TYR A 91 -25.72 -2.68 65.35
N GLU A 92 -26.27 -2.99 64.17
CA GLU A 92 -25.98 -2.32 62.91
C GLU A 92 -26.34 -0.84 62.95
N GLN A 93 -27.31 -0.48 63.80
CA GLN A 93 -27.67 0.92 64.03
C GLN A 93 -26.80 1.59 65.12
N TYR A 94 -26.56 0.92 66.25
CA TYR A 94 -25.77 1.43 67.36
C TYR A 94 -24.98 0.31 68.05
N SER A 95 -23.64 0.35 68.00
CA SER A 95 -22.80 -0.66 68.69
C SER A 95 -22.48 -0.32 70.15
N VAL A 96 -22.52 0.97 70.53
CA VAL A 96 -22.29 1.43 71.91
C VAL A 96 -23.19 2.62 72.23
N LEU A 97 -23.83 2.56 73.40
CA LEU A 97 -24.60 3.66 73.98
C LEU A 97 -23.77 4.38 75.04
N MET A 98 -23.44 5.64 74.76
CA MET A 98 -22.66 6.51 75.64
C MET A 98 -23.60 7.29 76.56
N LEU A 99 -23.52 7.00 77.86
CA LEU A 99 -24.41 7.52 78.88
C LEU A 99 -23.63 8.27 79.96
N THR A 100 -24.33 9.17 80.65
CA THR A 100 -23.86 9.83 81.86
C THR A 100 -24.73 9.42 83.02
N PHE A 101 -24.12 8.76 84.00
CA PHE A 101 -24.73 8.45 85.28
C PHE A 101 -24.51 9.60 86.25
N GLN A 102 -25.55 9.97 86.99
CA GLN A 102 -25.49 11.00 88.02
C GLN A 102 -26.24 10.55 89.27
N ALA A 103 -25.58 10.60 90.43
CA ALA A 103 -26.21 10.43 91.73
C ALA A 103 -26.27 11.77 92.46
N ARG A 104 -27.46 12.16 92.92
CA ARG A 104 -27.69 13.41 93.64
C ARG A 104 -28.07 13.13 95.09
N ASN A 105 -27.57 13.92 96.02
CA ASN A 105 -28.04 13.84 97.40
C ASN A 105 -29.48 14.37 97.47
N LYS A 106 -30.39 13.54 97.99
CA LYS A 106 -31.82 13.85 98.02
C LYS A 106 -32.16 15.07 98.89
N SER A 107 -31.33 15.41 99.90
CA SER A 107 -31.65 16.49 100.85
C SER A 107 -31.31 17.89 100.32
N ASN A 108 -30.27 18.03 99.50
CA ASN A 108 -29.77 19.32 99.02
C ASN A 108 -29.66 19.41 97.49
N LEU A 109 -30.04 18.33 96.77
CA LEU A 109 -29.98 18.21 95.31
C LEU A 109 -28.58 18.37 94.70
N ALA A 110 -27.53 18.40 95.53
CA ALA A 110 -26.16 18.50 95.06
C ALA A 110 -25.76 17.19 94.36
N VAL A 111 -25.03 17.32 93.25
CA VAL A 111 -24.45 16.19 92.53
C VAL A 111 -23.35 15.60 93.41
N ASP A 112 -23.55 14.36 93.90
CA ASP A 112 -22.52 13.64 94.65
C ASP A 112 -21.51 13.02 93.68
N THR A 113 -22.02 12.22 92.74
CA THR A 113 -21.19 11.44 91.81
C THR A 113 -21.70 11.62 90.38
N GLN A 114 -20.80 11.85 89.44
CA GLN A 114 -21.09 11.89 88.01
C GLN A 114 -20.02 11.11 87.25
N LEU A 115 -20.44 10.10 86.49
CA LEU A 115 -19.57 9.13 85.83
C LEU A 115 -20.05 8.87 84.40
N GLY A 116 -19.11 8.57 83.51
CA GLY A 116 -19.43 8.04 82.19
C GLY A 116 -19.83 6.57 82.32
N MET A 117 -20.78 6.14 81.49
CA MET A 117 -21.20 4.75 81.37
C MET A 117 -21.23 4.39 79.89
N GLU A 118 -20.62 3.27 79.57
CA GLU A 118 -20.66 2.68 78.25
C GLU A 118 -21.52 1.42 78.34
N VAL A 119 -22.55 1.35 77.50
CA VAL A 119 -23.36 0.15 77.34
C VAL A 119 -23.09 -0.40 75.96
N ASN A 120 -22.39 -1.54 75.90
CA ASN A 120 -22.10 -2.20 74.63
C ASN A 120 -23.32 -2.97 74.16
N ILE A 121 -23.57 -2.92 72.86
CA ILE A 121 -24.56 -3.79 72.23
C ILE A 121 -23.79 -4.99 71.68
N LEU A 122 -24.19 -6.18 72.10
CA LEU A 122 -23.62 -7.44 71.64
C LEU A 122 -24.37 -7.89 70.39
N ASP A 123 -23.59 -8.02 69.32
CA ASP A 123 -23.97 -8.49 68.00
C ASP A 123 -24.51 -9.94 68.02
N ILE A 124 -25.51 -10.23 67.19
CA ILE A 124 -25.97 -11.58 66.87
C ILE A 124 -25.98 -11.77 65.35
N ASN A 125 -25.86 -13.02 64.89
CA ASN A 125 -25.90 -13.34 63.46
C ASN A 125 -27.34 -13.24 62.87
N ASP A 126 -27.82 -12.04 62.58
CA ASP A 126 -29.15 -11.79 62.01
C ASP A 126 -29.14 -11.15 60.61
N ASN A 127 -27.99 -10.66 60.13
CA ASN A 127 -27.83 -10.25 58.74
C ASN A 127 -27.18 -11.36 57.90
N PRO A 128 -27.79 -11.78 56.78
CA PRO A 128 -27.11 -12.68 55.84
C PRO A 128 -26.03 -11.91 55.05
N PRO A 129 -24.96 -12.59 54.60
CA PRO A 129 -24.03 -12.00 53.64
C PRO A 129 -24.76 -11.60 52.36
N VAL A 130 -24.54 -10.39 51.84
CA VAL A 130 -25.22 -9.90 50.61
C VAL A 130 -24.21 -9.62 49.51
N PHE A 131 -24.38 -10.27 48.36
CA PHE A 131 -23.60 -9.96 47.15
C PHE A 131 -23.86 -8.53 46.64
N GLN A 132 -22.81 -7.85 46.18
CA GLN A 132 -22.93 -6.53 45.56
C GLN A 132 -23.80 -6.52 44.30
N ARG A 133 -23.85 -7.64 43.57
CA ARG A 133 -24.70 -7.82 42.39
C ARG A 133 -25.42 -9.17 42.46
N LYS A 134 -26.68 -9.20 42.03
CA LYS A 134 -27.46 -10.45 41.91
C LYS A 134 -27.07 -11.27 40.69
N VAL A 135 -26.63 -10.59 39.63
CA VAL A 135 -26.20 -11.20 38.36
C VAL A 135 -24.89 -10.56 37.91
N TYR A 136 -23.93 -11.41 37.53
CA TYR A 136 -22.68 -11.02 36.87
C TYR A 136 -22.73 -11.56 35.44
N ASP A 137 -22.53 -10.71 34.45
CA ASP A 137 -22.53 -11.09 33.04
C ASP A 137 -21.14 -10.84 32.47
N VAL A 138 -20.48 -11.89 31.99
CA VAL A 138 -19.11 -11.86 31.50
C VAL A 138 -19.00 -12.62 30.19
N THR A 139 -18.12 -12.14 29.31
CA THR A 139 -17.83 -12.77 28.04
C THR A 139 -16.35 -13.15 28.01
N ILE A 140 -16.07 -14.39 27.60
CA ILE A 140 -14.70 -14.91 27.49
C ILE A 140 -14.53 -15.66 26.16
N GLU A 141 -13.33 -15.63 25.62
CA GLU A 141 -12.98 -16.39 24.41
C GLU A 141 -12.82 -17.88 24.75
N GLU A 142 -13.26 -18.78 23.87
CA GLU A 142 -13.04 -20.22 24.04
C GLU A 142 -11.54 -20.58 24.10
N ALA A 143 -10.71 -19.82 23.38
CA ALA A 143 -9.25 -19.94 23.38
C ALA A 143 -8.58 -19.61 24.72
N THR A 144 -9.35 -19.12 25.71
CA THR A 144 -8.84 -18.82 27.05
C THR A 144 -8.21 -20.06 27.67
N LYS A 145 -6.98 -19.93 28.17
CA LYS A 145 -6.28 -21.03 28.83
C LYS A 145 -6.85 -21.28 30.23
N GLN A 146 -6.94 -22.55 30.62
CA GLN A 146 -7.33 -22.92 31.98
C GLN A 146 -6.47 -22.23 33.06
N GLY A 147 -7.07 -22.04 34.23
CA GLY A 147 -6.53 -21.18 35.28
C GLY A 147 -6.80 -19.70 35.02
N GLY A 148 -7.35 -19.34 33.86
CA GLY A 148 -7.80 -17.98 33.55
C GLY A 148 -8.80 -17.45 34.58
N PHE A 149 -8.71 -16.15 34.85
CA PHE A 149 -9.65 -15.44 35.71
C PHE A 149 -10.93 -15.12 34.92
N ILE A 150 -12.08 -15.50 35.45
CA ILE A 150 -13.39 -15.23 34.83
C ILE A 150 -13.99 -13.98 35.46
N VAL A 151 -14.23 -14.03 36.77
CA VAL A 151 -14.86 -12.94 37.52
C VAL A 151 -14.57 -13.06 39.02
N GLY A 152 -14.56 -11.93 39.72
CA GLY A 152 -14.52 -11.88 41.18
C GLY A 152 -15.88 -11.48 41.74
N VAL A 153 -16.38 -12.25 42.70
CA VAL A 153 -17.60 -11.91 43.44
C VAL A 153 -17.26 -11.41 44.85
N LEU A 154 -18.07 -10.48 45.34
CA LEU A 154 -17.92 -9.92 46.67
C LEU A 154 -19.29 -9.83 47.34
N ALA A 155 -19.40 -10.49 48.49
CA ALA A 155 -20.49 -10.33 49.43
C ALA A 155 -20.00 -9.56 50.67
N ILE A 156 -20.92 -8.82 51.29
CA ILE A 156 -20.68 -8.02 52.48
C ILE A 156 -21.71 -8.45 53.52
N ASP A 157 -21.23 -8.68 54.74
CA ASP A 157 -22.06 -8.88 55.92
C ASP A 157 -22.07 -7.60 56.77
N LYS A 158 -23.19 -7.33 57.43
CA LYS A 158 -23.35 -6.13 58.26
C LYS A 158 -23.08 -6.38 59.74
N ASP A 159 -23.13 -7.64 60.17
CA ASP A 159 -22.81 -8.06 61.54
C ASP A 159 -21.37 -7.65 61.92
N ALA A 160 -21.02 -7.72 63.20
CA ALA A 160 -19.77 -7.19 63.74
C ALA A 160 -18.52 -7.67 62.98
N ALA A 161 -17.76 -6.72 62.43
CA ALA A 161 -16.59 -7.03 61.61
C ALA A 161 -15.52 -7.84 62.38
N GLY A 162 -15.05 -8.94 61.78
CA GLY A 162 -14.00 -9.78 62.35
C GLY A 162 -14.49 -10.88 63.30
N THR A 163 -15.81 -11.02 63.47
CA THR A 163 -16.44 -12.16 64.13
C THR A 163 -16.74 -13.28 63.12
N PRO A 164 -17.06 -14.50 63.58
CA PRO A 164 -17.59 -15.55 62.71
C PRO A 164 -18.88 -15.14 61.98
N ASP A 165 -19.68 -14.27 62.57
CA ASP A 165 -20.98 -13.81 62.05
C ASP A 165 -20.79 -12.98 60.78
N SER A 166 -19.75 -12.13 60.72
CA SER A 166 -19.38 -11.43 59.47
C SER A 166 -18.35 -12.15 58.57
N THR A 167 -17.89 -13.36 58.95
CA THR A 167 -16.89 -14.11 58.19
C THR A 167 -17.54 -14.97 57.10
N ILE A 168 -17.29 -14.62 55.84
CA ILE A 168 -17.96 -15.23 54.68
C ILE A 168 -17.15 -16.37 54.07
N ASP A 169 -17.82 -17.51 53.85
CA ASP A 169 -17.36 -18.62 53.01
C ASP A 169 -18.12 -18.63 51.69
N TYR A 170 -17.38 -18.63 50.57
CA TYR A 170 -17.96 -18.73 49.24
C TYR A 170 -17.94 -20.17 48.71
N LYS A 171 -18.98 -20.55 47.96
CA LYS A 171 -19.09 -21.86 47.32
C LYS A 171 -19.85 -21.80 46.00
N ILE A 172 -19.41 -22.57 45.00
CA ILE A 172 -20.20 -22.84 43.79
C ILE A 172 -21.24 -23.92 44.14
N THR A 173 -22.52 -23.62 43.92
CA THR A 173 -23.63 -24.54 44.22
C THR A 173 -24.10 -25.31 43.00
N SER A 174 -24.09 -24.67 41.82
CA SER A 174 -24.47 -25.33 40.56
C SER A 174 -23.84 -24.66 39.35
N VAL A 175 -23.61 -25.45 38.30
CA VAL A 175 -23.17 -25.00 36.97
C VAL A 175 -24.06 -25.65 35.92
N THR A 176 -24.64 -24.84 35.03
CA THR A 176 -25.49 -25.31 33.93
C THR A 176 -25.07 -24.67 32.60
N PRO A 177 -24.82 -25.44 31.53
CA PRO A 177 -24.80 -26.90 31.47
C PRO A 177 -23.56 -27.49 32.17
N THR A 178 -23.63 -28.76 32.56
CA THR A 178 -22.44 -29.51 33.00
C THR A 178 -21.79 -30.15 31.79
N THR A 179 -20.57 -29.72 31.44
CA THR A 179 -19.79 -30.30 30.35
C THR A 179 -18.69 -31.18 30.88
N LYS A 180 -18.22 -32.14 30.05
CA LYS A 180 -17.16 -33.07 30.46
C LYS A 180 -15.79 -32.39 30.53
N ASN A 181 -15.56 -31.35 29.73
CA ASN A 181 -14.23 -30.79 29.50
C ASN A 181 -13.98 -29.47 30.24
N VAL A 182 -14.94 -28.98 31.01
CA VAL A 182 -14.80 -27.75 31.80
C VAL A 182 -15.22 -28.01 33.24
N GLU A 183 -14.41 -27.54 34.19
CA GLU A 183 -14.76 -27.49 35.61
C GLU A 183 -14.47 -26.10 36.18
N PHE A 184 -15.49 -25.44 36.74
CA PHE A 184 -15.32 -24.16 37.41
C PHE A 184 -14.93 -24.37 38.87
N TYR A 185 -13.98 -23.56 39.34
CA TYR A 185 -13.57 -23.56 40.74
C TYR A 185 -13.45 -22.14 41.25
N MET A 186 -13.58 -22.01 42.57
CA MET A 186 -13.58 -20.74 43.26
C MET A 186 -12.46 -20.68 44.29
N GLN A 187 -11.78 -19.54 44.32
CA GLN A 187 -10.74 -19.23 45.29
C GLN A 187 -11.35 -18.63 46.55
N LYS A 188 -10.62 -18.67 47.69
CA LYS A 188 -11.07 -18.08 48.96
C LYS A 188 -11.37 -16.59 48.89
N SER A 189 -10.78 -15.89 47.92
CA SER A 189 -11.01 -14.46 47.65
C SER A 189 -12.35 -14.16 46.96
N GLY A 190 -13.11 -15.19 46.53
CA GLY A 190 -14.30 -15.02 45.68
C GLY A 190 -13.98 -14.94 44.18
N ALA A 191 -12.71 -15.10 43.78
CA ALA A 191 -12.32 -15.19 42.38
C ALA A 191 -12.69 -16.56 41.79
N ILE A 192 -13.27 -16.55 40.59
CA ILE A 192 -13.68 -17.75 39.86
C ILE A 192 -12.79 -17.95 38.65
N SER A 193 -12.37 -19.19 38.48
CA SER A 193 -11.53 -19.69 37.40
C SER A 193 -12.06 -21.05 36.92
N PHE A 194 -11.43 -21.61 35.90
CA PHE A 194 -11.83 -22.89 35.33
C PHE A 194 -10.63 -23.80 35.04
N LYS A 195 -10.90 -25.10 34.98
CA LYS A 195 -9.99 -26.15 34.49
C LYS A 195 -10.52 -26.69 33.16
N GLY A 196 -9.61 -27.19 32.33
CA GLY A 196 -9.98 -27.85 31.09
C GLY A 196 -10.02 -26.93 29.88
N CYS A 197 -10.94 -27.19 28.97
CA CYS A 197 -11.05 -26.55 27.65
C CYS A 197 -12.51 -26.16 27.41
N PHE A 198 -12.73 -24.88 27.11
CA PHE A 198 -14.01 -24.47 26.56
C PHE A 198 -14.21 -25.06 25.16
N ASP A 199 -15.47 -25.18 24.76
CA ASP A 199 -15.93 -25.72 23.49
C ASP A 199 -17.27 -25.03 23.20
N TYR A 200 -17.26 -24.05 22.29
CA TYR A 200 -18.41 -23.22 21.94
C TYR A 200 -19.51 -24.05 21.28
N GLU A 201 -19.13 -24.99 20.42
CA GLU A 201 -20.04 -25.92 19.72
C GLU A 201 -20.81 -26.81 20.71
N VAL A 202 -20.19 -27.17 21.84
CA VAL A 202 -20.84 -27.94 22.92
C VAL A 202 -21.68 -27.05 23.83
N ALA A 203 -21.17 -25.89 24.25
CA ALA A 203 -21.87 -24.99 25.14
C ALA A 203 -21.39 -23.53 25.04
N ASN A 204 -22.12 -22.71 24.30
CA ASN A 204 -21.84 -21.27 24.13
C ASN A 204 -22.11 -20.40 25.38
N LYS A 205 -22.69 -20.96 26.46
CA LYS A 205 -23.02 -20.23 27.68
C LYS A 205 -23.03 -21.15 28.90
N TYR A 206 -22.48 -20.66 30.00
CA TYR A 206 -22.58 -21.28 31.33
C TYR A 206 -23.27 -20.34 32.32
N THR A 207 -24.13 -20.90 33.16
CA THR A 207 -24.75 -20.23 34.30
C THR A 207 -24.25 -20.88 35.57
N ILE A 208 -23.49 -20.13 36.37
CA ILE A 208 -22.90 -20.57 37.63
C ILE A 208 -23.67 -19.90 38.76
N THR A 209 -24.18 -20.69 39.69
CA THR A 209 -24.79 -20.18 40.92
C THR A 209 -23.77 -20.29 42.05
N VAL A 210 -23.57 -19.19 42.75
CA VAL A 210 -22.64 -19.07 43.86
C VAL A 210 -23.39 -18.71 45.14
N GLU A 211 -22.95 -19.27 46.26
CA GLU A 211 -23.47 -19.04 47.60
C GLU A 211 -22.40 -18.34 48.44
N ALA A 212 -22.79 -17.31 49.16
CA ALA A 212 -22.02 -16.70 50.25
C ALA A 212 -22.71 -17.04 51.55
N LYS A 213 -21.97 -17.63 52.50
CA LYS A 213 -22.49 -18.13 53.76
C LYS A 213 -21.62 -17.68 54.92
N ASP A 214 -22.22 -17.15 55.97
CA ASP A 214 -21.49 -16.76 57.17
C ASP A 214 -21.05 -17.99 58.01
N ARG A 215 -20.27 -17.73 59.06
CA ARG A 215 -19.84 -18.74 60.03
C ARG A 215 -20.50 -18.58 61.39
N GLY A 216 -21.62 -17.88 61.46
CA GLY A 216 -22.38 -17.71 62.69
C GLY A 216 -22.96 -19.02 63.21
N VAL A 217 -23.51 -18.97 64.42
CA VAL A 217 -24.13 -20.15 65.07
C VAL A 217 -25.33 -20.65 64.26
N VAL A 218 -26.17 -19.72 63.80
CA VAL A 218 -27.25 -19.98 62.85
C VAL A 218 -26.81 -19.43 61.50
N LYS A 219 -26.22 -20.27 60.67
CA LYS A 219 -25.60 -19.81 59.42
C LYS A 219 -26.63 -19.29 58.42
N LEU A 220 -26.49 -18.04 58.01
CA LEU A 220 -27.30 -17.41 56.98
C LEU A 220 -26.52 -17.37 55.65
N SER A 221 -27.24 -17.25 54.55
CA SER A 221 -26.64 -17.32 53.22
C SER A 221 -27.44 -16.57 52.18
N SER A 222 -26.75 -16.05 51.17
CA SER A 222 -27.36 -15.55 49.95
C SER A 222 -26.72 -16.16 48.70
N THR A 223 -27.38 -16.01 47.56
CA THR A 223 -26.90 -16.54 46.28
C THR A 223 -26.85 -15.47 45.20
N ALA A 224 -25.88 -15.58 44.28
CA ALA A 224 -25.79 -14.80 43.06
C ALA A 224 -25.62 -15.70 41.84
N SER A 225 -26.00 -15.20 40.65
CA SER A 225 -25.82 -15.90 39.38
C SER A 225 -24.73 -15.25 38.53
N ILE A 226 -23.94 -16.07 37.85
CA ILE A 226 -22.88 -15.62 36.96
C ILE A 226 -23.16 -16.25 35.60
N ILE A 227 -23.34 -15.41 34.60
CA ILE A 227 -23.54 -15.78 33.21
C ILE A 227 -22.19 -15.59 32.51
N VAL A 228 -21.63 -16.71 32.03
CA VAL A 228 -20.41 -16.74 31.24
C VAL A 228 -20.81 -17.03 29.81
N ASN A 229 -20.78 -16.01 28.93
CA ASN A 229 -20.99 -16.18 27.50
C ASN A 229 -19.63 -16.50 26.85
N LEU A 230 -19.59 -17.52 26.01
CA LEU A 230 -18.41 -17.81 25.22
C LEU A 230 -18.45 -17.06 23.89
N GLN A 231 -17.29 -16.57 23.48
CA GLN A 231 -17.02 -16.20 22.11
C GLN A 231 -16.33 -17.35 21.42
N ASP A 232 -16.91 -17.74 20.28
CA ASP A 232 -16.35 -18.70 19.35
C ASP A 232 -14.95 -18.23 18.90
N GLY A 233 -14.05 -19.17 18.66
CA GLY A 233 -12.71 -18.91 18.18
C GLY A 233 -12.25 -19.99 17.22
N ASN A 234 -11.12 -19.78 16.57
CA ASN A 234 -10.62 -20.71 15.56
C ASN A 234 -10.09 -22.04 16.15
N ASN A 235 -10.98 -23.03 16.29
CA ASN A 235 -10.67 -24.40 16.72
C ASN A 235 -10.85 -25.43 15.58
N HIS A 236 -11.35 -25.03 14.40
CA HIS A 236 -11.37 -25.84 13.18
C HIS A 236 -10.50 -25.21 12.08
N LEU A 237 -9.66 -26.04 11.44
CA LEU A 237 -8.85 -25.59 10.31
C LEU A 237 -9.63 -25.75 8.99
N PRO A 238 -9.39 -24.88 8.01
CA PRO A 238 -10.03 -24.94 6.71
C PRO A 238 -9.43 -26.11 5.93
N VAL A 239 -10.31 -26.85 5.25
CA VAL A 239 -9.94 -28.03 4.47
C VAL A 239 -10.27 -27.77 3.01
N ILE A 240 -9.31 -28.03 2.12
CA ILE A 240 -9.56 -28.01 0.68
C ILE A 240 -10.39 -29.24 0.32
N THR A 241 -11.63 -29.04 -0.10
CA THR A 241 -12.58 -30.10 -0.43
C THR A 241 -12.51 -30.52 -1.89
N GLY A 242 -12.09 -29.60 -2.77
CA GLY A 242 -12.23 -29.78 -4.21
C GLY A 242 -11.55 -28.69 -5.02
N GLN A 243 -11.62 -28.82 -6.33
CA GLN A 243 -11.25 -27.79 -7.28
C GLN A 243 -12.10 -27.93 -8.55
N THR A 244 -12.43 -26.82 -9.19
CA THR A 244 -13.17 -26.76 -10.46
C THR A 244 -12.43 -25.88 -11.45
N GLY A 245 -12.62 -26.13 -12.75
CA GLY A 245 -11.92 -25.42 -13.82
C GLY A 245 -11.17 -26.37 -14.75
N SER A 246 -10.61 -25.82 -15.83
CA SER A 246 -9.87 -26.59 -16.84
C SER A 246 -8.43 -26.90 -16.41
N ALA A 247 -7.88 -26.15 -15.45
CA ALA A 247 -6.45 -26.13 -15.13
C ALA A 247 -5.56 -25.83 -16.34
N LYS A 248 -6.12 -25.15 -17.35
CA LYS A 248 -5.46 -24.82 -18.62
C LYS A 248 -5.48 -23.32 -18.84
N VAL A 249 -4.36 -22.77 -19.29
CA VAL A 249 -4.18 -21.36 -19.60
C VAL A 249 -3.56 -21.24 -20.97
N LEU A 250 -4.20 -20.50 -21.87
CA LEU A 250 -3.59 -20.10 -23.14
C LEU A 250 -2.47 -19.11 -22.86
N GLU A 251 -1.29 -19.32 -23.43
CA GLU A 251 -0.17 -18.40 -23.25
C GLU A 251 -0.48 -16.98 -23.75
N GLY A 252 0.31 -16.00 -23.30
CA GLY A 252 0.08 -14.59 -23.64
C GLY A 252 -1.19 -13.96 -23.03
N THR A 253 -2.10 -14.75 -22.45
CA THR A 253 -3.33 -14.25 -21.83
C THR A 253 -3.14 -13.78 -20.39
N ASN A 254 -3.94 -12.79 -19.98
CA ASN A 254 -4.00 -12.28 -18.61
C ASN A 254 -5.45 -12.15 -18.12
N GLY A 255 -5.66 -12.14 -16.81
CA GLY A 255 -6.96 -12.00 -16.17
C GLY A 255 -7.85 -13.25 -16.25
N THR A 256 -7.37 -14.35 -16.81
CA THR A 256 -8.10 -15.62 -16.85
C THR A 256 -8.00 -16.35 -15.52
N SER A 257 -9.05 -17.06 -15.14
CA SER A 257 -9.10 -17.85 -13.90
C SER A 257 -9.19 -19.34 -14.21
N PRO A 258 -8.04 -20.05 -14.39
CA PRO A 258 -8.03 -21.45 -14.83
C PRO A 258 -8.59 -22.44 -13.80
N LEU A 259 -8.65 -22.04 -12.52
CA LEU A 259 -9.01 -22.92 -11.43
C LEU A 259 -9.68 -22.14 -10.28
N ILE A 260 -10.72 -22.74 -9.71
CA ILE A 260 -11.35 -22.33 -8.45
C ILE A 260 -11.08 -23.45 -7.44
N ILE A 261 -10.51 -23.11 -6.29
CA ILE A 261 -10.23 -24.01 -5.17
C ILE A 261 -11.38 -23.93 -4.19
N HIS A 262 -11.98 -25.05 -3.84
CA HIS A 262 -13.06 -25.10 -2.86
C HIS A 262 -12.50 -25.42 -1.48
N ALA A 263 -12.82 -24.59 -0.49
CA ALA A 263 -12.48 -24.82 0.91
C ALA A 263 -13.74 -24.84 1.79
N ALA A 264 -13.68 -25.61 2.86
CA ALA A 264 -14.72 -25.65 3.88
C ALA A 264 -14.08 -25.50 5.26
N ASP A 265 -14.76 -24.76 6.12
CA ASP A 265 -14.40 -24.56 7.51
C ASP A 265 -15.65 -24.74 8.38
N ALA A 266 -15.47 -25.34 9.56
CA ALA A 266 -16.56 -25.69 10.47
C ALA A 266 -16.85 -24.61 11.53
N ASP A 267 -16.00 -23.58 11.64
CA ASP A 267 -16.21 -22.44 12.54
C ASP A 267 -17.43 -21.59 12.12
N THR A 268 -17.88 -20.68 12.99
CA THR A 268 -19.06 -19.84 12.72
C THR A 268 -18.88 -18.99 11.45
N ARG A 269 -19.81 -19.15 10.50
CA ARG A 269 -19.77 -18.49 9.18
C ARG A 269 -19.57 -16.96 9.28
N LEU A 270 -18.75 -16.40 8.39
CA LEU A 270 -18.42 -14.97 8.27
C LEU A 270 -17.62 -14.36 9.45
N THR A 271 -17.14 -15.18 10.39
CA THR A 271 -16.15 -14.76 11.41
C THR A 271 -14.72 -14.81 10.86
N ALA A 272 -13.75 -14.23 11.57
CA ALA A 272 -12.34 -14.32 11.20
C ALA A 272 -11.77 -15.74 11.38
N ALA A 273 -12.34 -16.51 12.29
CA ALA A 273 -12.12 -17.94 12.42
C ALA A 273 -12.56 -18.69 11.16
N TRP A 274 -13.73 -18.39 10.60
CA TRP A 274 -14.20 -19.05 9.38
C TRP A 274 -13.59 -18.52 8.06
N ARG A 275 -13.27 -17.23 7.95
CA ARG A 275 -12.71 -16.64 6.72
C ARG A 275 -11.31 -17.17 6.44
N VAL A 276 -11.01 -17.40 5.17
CA VAL A 276 -9.73 -18.01 4.76
C VAL A 276 -8.84 -17.08 3.92
N ARG A 277 -7.53 -17.28 4.05
CA ARG A 277 -6.49 -16.73 3.18
C ARG A 277 -5.77 -17.87 2.47
N TYR A 278 -5.55 -17.67 1.18
CA TYR A 278 -4.77 -18.58 0.35
C TYR A 278 -3.37 -18.03 0.12
N TYR A 279 -2.40 -18.92 0.00
CA TYR A 279 -1.05 -18.58 -0.43
C TYR A 279 -0.48 -19.63 -1.37
N ILE A 280 0.32 -19.16 -2.33
CA ILE A 280 0.86 -19.97 -3.42
C ILE A 280 2.34 -20.21 -3.17
N GLN A 281 2.76 -21.48 -3.23
CA GLN A 281 4.15 -21.88 -3.25
C GLN A 281 4.51 -22.46 -4.63
N GLY A 282 5.68 -22.09 -5.17
CA GLY A 282 6.18 -22.60 -6.45
C GLY A 282 6.09 -21.60 -7.62
N ASP A 283 5.33 -20.51 -7.47
CA ASP A 283 5.22 -19.45 -8.49
C ASP A 283 6.40 -18.46 -8.42
N LYS A 284 7.57 -18.87 -8.93
CA LYS A 284 8.78 -18.03 -8.90
C LYS A 284 8.67 -16.74 -9.73
N GLY A 285 7.82 -16.74 -10.76
CA GLY A 285 7.68 -15.63 -11.70
C GLY A 285 6.56 -14.65 -11.38
N GLY A 286 5.75 -14.94 -10.35
CA GLY A 286 4.59 -14.13 -9.96
C GLY A 286 3.51 -14.11 -11.05
N HIS A 287 3.28 -15.24 -11.71
CA HIS A 287 2.28 -15.37 -12.78
C HIS A 287 0.86 -15.47 -12.25
N PHE A 288 0.69 -15.93 -11.00
CA PHE A 288 -0.60 -16.23 -10.42
C PHE A 288 -0.88 -15.41 -9.17
N SER A 289 -2.14 -15.03 -8.99
CA SER A 289 -2.70 -14.56 -7.73
C SER A 289 -3.92 -15.39 -7.38
N ILE A 290 -4.28 -15.45 -6.11
CA ILE A 290 -5.47 -16.15 -5.65
C ILE A 290 -6.31 -15.21 -4.80
N TYR A 291 -7.58 -15.06 -5.16
CA TYR A 291 -8.54 -14.22 -4.44
C TYR A 291 -9.54 -15.10 -3.71
N THR A 292 -9.80 -14.81 -2.44
CA THR A 292 -10.86 -15.48 -1.68
C THR A 292 -12.21 -14.83 -1.99
N ASP A 293 -13.20 -15.62 -2.39
CA ASP A 293 -14.60 -15.21 -2.42
C ASP A 293 -15.11 -15.12 -0.97
N PRO A 294 -15.55 -13.93 -0.50
CA PRO A 294 -15.94 -13.72 0.90
C PRO A 294 -17.22 -14.46 1.32
N ASP A 295 -18.04 -14.89 0.37
CA ASP A 295 -19.31 -15.58 0.64
C ASP A 295 -19.13 -17.09 0.71
N THR A 296 -18.21 -17.65 -0.08
CA THR A 296 -18.03 -19.10 -0.22
C THR A 296 -16.72 -19.63 0.35
N ASN A 297 -15.74 -18.76 0.64
CA ASN A 297 -14.34 -19.11 0.92
C ASN A 297 -13.61 -19.76 -0.28
N ASP A 298 -14.20 -19.76 -1.48
CA ASP A 298 -13.54 -20.30 -2.66
C ASP A 298 -12.32 -19.45 -3.06
N GLY A 299 -11.22 -20.11 -3.39
CA GLY A 299 -9.99 -19.49 -3.87
C GLY A 299 -9.97 -19.43 -5.40
N ILE A 300 -10.16 -18.25 -5.98
CA ILE A 300 -10.14 -18.02 -7.43
C ILE A 300 -8.70 -17.75 -7.86
N LEU A 301 -8.06 -18.74 -8.49
CA LEU A 301 -6.70 -18.62 -9.03
C LEU A 301 -6.76 -17.87 -10.36
N THR A 302 -6.05 -16.75 -10.47
CA THR A 302 -6.07 -15.85 -11.62
C THR A 302 -4.66 -15.60 -12.15
N VAL A 303 -4.53 -15.54 -13.48
CA VAL A 303 -3.29 -15.20 -14.17
C VAL A 303 -3.11 -13.69 -14.16
N VAL A 304 -2.11 -13.19 -13.43
CA VAL A 304 -1.80 -11.74 -13.33
C VAL A 304 -0.66 -11.32 -14.26
N LYS A 305 0.17 -12.26 -14.67
CA LYS A 305 1.24 -12.05 -15.66
C LYS A 305 1.20 -13.21 -16.66
N PRO A 306 1.23 -12.91 -17.98
CA PRO A 306 1.13 -13.94 -19.00
C PRO A 306 2.23 -14.99 -18.84
N LEU A 307 1.86 -16.23 -19.15
CA LEU A 307 2.78 -17.35 -19.27
C LEU A 307 3.27 -17.46 -20.71
N ASP A 308 4.39 -18.14 -20.86
CA ASP A 308 5.09 -18.43 -22.12
C ASP A 308 5.26 -19.96 -22.15
N PHE A 309 4.71 -20.60 -23.19
CA PHE A 309 4.70 -22.05 -23.35
C PHE A 309 6.11 -22.59 -23.64
N GLU A 310 6.85 -21.91 -24.51
CA GLU A 310 8.22 -22.19 -24.92
C GLU A 310 9.20 -22.13 -23.75
N GLU A 311 8.95 -21.26 -22.78
CA GLU A 311 9.69 -21.28 -21.51
C GLU A 311 9.32 -22.53 -20.70
N LYS A 312 8.02 -22.75 -20.46
CA LYS A 312 7.55 -23.86 -19.61
C LYS A 312 6.06 -24.19 -19.76
N ALA A 313 5.79 -25.29 -20.47
CA ALA A 313 4.45 -25.85 -20.69
C ALA A 313 3.65 -26.30 -19.44
N GLU A 314 4.29 -26.52 -18.29
CA GLU A 314 3.61 -26.93 -17.05
C GLU A 314 4.08 -26.15 -15.82
N GLN A 315 3.13 -25.57 -15.09
CA GLN A 315 3.38 -24.92 -13.81
C GLN A 315 2.88 -25.78 -12.65
N LYS A 316 3.82 -26.21 -11.80
CA LYS A 316 3.54 -26.98 -10.59
C LYS A 316 3.53 -26.04 -9.39
N LEU A 317 2.38 -25.93 -8.74
CA LEU A 317 2.17 -25.04 -7.61
C LEU A 317 1.61 -25.85 -6.44
N THR A 318 1.91 -25.43 -5.22
CA THR A 318 1.25 -25.92 -4.01
C THR A 318 0.45 -24.76 -3.43
N ILE A 319 -0.87 -24.93 -3.36
CA ILE A 319 -1.77 -23.94 -2.74
C ILE A 319 -1.99 -24.36 -1.30
N PHE A 320 -1.91 -23.40 -0.40
CA PHE A 320 -2.26 -23.57 0.99
C PHE A 320 -3.44 -22.69 1.36
N VAL A 321 -4.17 -23.10 2.39
CA VAL A 321 -5.28 -22.35 2.97
C VAL A 321 -5.13 -22.31 4.50
N GLU A 322 -5.36 -21.13 5.07
CA GLU A 322 -5.38 -20.87 6.50
C GLU A 322 -6.50 -19.87 6.85
N ASN A 323 -6.90 -19.80 8.10
CA ASN A 323 -7.90 -18.81 8.53
C ASN A 323 -7.31 -17.41 8.64
N GLU A 324 -8.19 -16.40 8.74
CA GLU A 324 -7.75 -15.05 9.04
C GLU A 324 -7.23 -14.91 10.47
N GLU A 325 -7.84 -15.65 11.40
CA GLU A 325 -7.52 -15.74 12.82
C GLU A 325 -6.57 -16.90 13.16
N SER A 326 -5.80 -16.76 14.23
CA SER A 326 -4.85 -17.81 14.64
C SER A 326 -5.55 -19.02 15.23
N TYR A 327 -5.28 -20.20 14.66
CA TYR A 327 -5.76 -21.47 15.20
C TYR A 327 -5.29 -21.72 16.63
N PHE A 328 -6.20 -22.21 17.46
CA PHE A 328 -5.89 -22.79 18.76
C PHE A 328 -6.41 -24.22 18.84
N SER A 329 -5.84 -25.00 19.76
CA SER A 329 -6.39 -26.31 20.10
C SER A 329 -6.29 -26.54 21.59
N CYS A 330 -7.30 -27.19 22.14
CA CYS A 330 -7.35 -27.52 23.55
C CYS A 330 -7.98 -28.90 23.72
N GLU A 331 -7.17 -29.89 24.11
CA GLU A 331 -7.66 -31.23 24.40
C GLU A 331 -7.30 -31.65 25.83
N VAL A 332 -8.30 -32.09 26.59
CA VAL A 332 -8.11 -32.58 27.97
C VAL A 332 -7.57 -34.01 27.93
N LYS A 333 -6.30 -34.18 28.31
CA LYS A 333 -5.64 -35.50 28.39
C LYS A 333 -5.96 -36.23 29.70
N GLU A 334 -5.80 -35.53 30.81
CA GLU A 334 -5.91 -36.11 32.15
C GLU A 334 -6.51 -35.09 33.12
N ARG A 335 -7.41 -35.56 33.99
CA ARG A 335 -8.09 -34.74 34.99
C ARG A 335 -7.46 -34.97 36.34
N SER A 336 -6.89 -33.92 36.91
CA SER A 336 -6.40 -33.94 38.28
C SER A 336 -7.50 -33.46 39.24
N ALA A 337 -7.64 -34.16 40.38
CA ALA A 337 -8.46 -33.68 41.49
C ALA A 337 -7.83 -32.43 42.12
N ASP A 338 -6.51 -32.43 42.25
CA ASP A 338 -5.72 -31.34 42.82
C ASP A 338 -5.05 -30.52 41.71
N GLY A 339 -5.33 -29.22 41.66
CA GLY A 339 -4.75 -28.32 40.66
C GLY A 339 -5.40 -28.37 39.27
N LEU A 340 -4.71 -27.82 38.26
CA LEU A 340 -5.17 -27.73 36.87
C LEU A 340 -5.08 -29.09 36.15
N TRP A 341 -5.85 -29.24 35.07
CA TRP A 341 -5.85 -30.47 34.27
C TRP A 341 -4.68 -30.50 33.29
N THR A 342 -4.35 -31.68 32.76
CA THR A 342 -3.32 -31.80 31.72
C THR A 342 -3.94 -31.56 30.36
N ILE A 343 -3.47 -30.53 29.64
CA ILE A 343 -3.96 -30.15 28.31
C ILE A 343 -2.89 -30.45 27.26
N ILE A 344 -3.33 -30.99 26.12
CA ILE A 344 -2.51 -31.13 24.91
C ILE A 344 -2.93 -30.04 23.92
N THR A 345 -1.94 -29.42 23.29
CA THR A 345 -2.11 -28.50 22.17
C THR A 345 -1.49 -29.13 20.93
N ASN A 346 -2.25 -29.27 19.87
CA ASN A 346 -1.78 -29.73 18.57
C ASN A 346 -1.39 -28.52 17.70
N PRO A 347 -0.21 -28.55 17.05
CA PRO A 347 0.18 -27.48 16.15
C PRO A 347 -0.74 -27.48 14.92
N ALA A 348 -1.10 -26.29 14.45
CA ALA A 348 -1.81 -26.11 13.20
C ALA A 348 -0.99 -26.71 12.04
N LYS A 349 -1.63 -27.49 11.19
CA LYS A 349 -1.08 -27.88 9.90
C LYS A 349 -2.03 -27.36 8.82
N PRO A 350 -1.67 -26.27 8.11
CA PRO A 350 -2.55 -25.71 7.09
C PRO A 350 -2.83 -26.76 6.01
N SER A 351 -4.06 -26.81 5.54
CA SER A 351 -4.43 -27.67 4.42
C SER A 351 -3.69 -27.19 3.16
N SER A 352 -3.14 -28.12 2.41
CA SER A 352 -2.45 -27.81 1.16
C SER A 352 -2.84 -28.78 0.04
N ARG A 353 -2.69 -28.31 -1.19
CA ARG A 353 -2.96 -29.09 -2.40
C ARG A 353 -1.99 -28.75 -3.52
N ASP A 354 -1.38 -29.78 -4.07
CA ASP A 354 -0.56 -29.67 -5.27
C ASP A 354 -1.46 -29.57 -6.51
N ILE A 355 -1.20 -28.56 -7.33
CA ILE A 355 -1.89 -28.29 -8.58
C ILE A 355 -0.87 -28.23 -9.73
N THR A 356 -1.29 -28.68 -10.90
CA THR A 356 -0.53 -28.53 -12.14
C THR A 356 -1.39 -27.77 -13.12
N ILE A 357 -0.90 -26.61 -13.55
CA ILE A 357 -1.51 -25.80 -14.61
C ILE A 357 -0.79 -26.13 -15.91
N THR A 358 -1.54 -26.55 -16.92
CA THR A 358 -1.04 -26.77 -18.28
C THR A 358 -1.14 -25.47 -19.06
N VAL A 359 -0.04 -25.03 -19.64
CA VAL A 359 -0.02 -23.92 -20.58
C VAL A 359 -0.36 -24.49 -21.95
N GLU A 360 -1.32 -23.87 -22.63
CA GLU A 360 -1.68 -24.21 -24.01
C GLU A 360 -0.91 -23.27 -24.95
N ASP A 361 -0.18 -23.88 -25.89
CA ASP A 361 0.56 -23.25 -26.98
C ASP A 361 -0.38 -22.42 -27.86
N ALA A 362 -0.02 -21.16 -28.10
CA ALA A 362 -0.56 -20.28 -29.11
C ALA A 362 0.54 -19.92 -30.11
N ASN A 363 0.20 -19.88 -31.40
CA ASN A 363 1.17 -19.59 -32.45
C ASN A 363 1.84 -18.22 -32.23
N ASP A 364 3.14 -18.20 -32.07
CA ASP A 364 3.95 -16.99 -31.93
C ASP A 364 4.52 -16.51 -33.28
N PRO A 365 4.79 -15.21 -33.44
CA PRO A 365 5.39 -14.71 -34.67
C PRO A 365 6.89 -15.09 -34.75
N PRO A 366 7.40 -15.41 -35.95
CA PRO A 366 8.84 -15.61 -36.13
C PRO A 366 9.60 -14.31 -35.85
N PHE A 367 10.86 -14.41 -35.43
CA PHE A 367 11.71 -13.25 -35.19
C PHE A 367 13.13 -13.41 -35.75
N PHE A 368 13.77 -12.28 -36.07
CA PHE A 368 15.16 -12.26 -36.51
C PHE A 368 16.11 -12.23 -35.31
N LEU A 369 17.16 -13.05 -35.34
CA LEU A 369 18.20 -13.05 -34.31
C LEU A 369 18.94 -11.71 -34.23
N ASP A 370 19.16 -11.08 -35.39
CA ASP A 370 19.75 -9.75 -35.54
C ASP A 370 18.79 -8.84 -36.34
N PRO A 371 17.87 -8.10 -35.68
CA PRO A 371 16.85 -7.33 -36.37
C PRO A 371 17.39 -6.09 -37.10
N VAL A 372 18.62 -5.65 -36.78
CA VAL A 372 19.29 -4.56 -37.48
C VAL A 372 20.70 -5.00 -37.85
N ARG A 373 21.01 -5.01 -39.14
CA ARG A 373 22.33 -5.37 -39.67
C ARG A 373 22.95 -4.21 -40.44
N LYS A 374 24.28 -4.13 -40.39
CA LYS A 374 25.07 -3.10 -41.06
C LYS A 374 26.03 -3.76 -42.03
N VAL A 375 25.96 -3.36 -43.29
CA VAL A 375 26.78 -3.92 -44.37
C VAL A 375 27.46 -2.77 -45.11
N ILE A 376 28.68 -3.00 -45.56
CA ILE A 376 29.42 -2.04 -46.38
C ILE A 376 29.56 -2.66 -47.78
N LEU A 377 29.16 -1.92 -48.80
CA LEU A 377 29.28 -2.33 -50.21
C LEU A 377 29.93 -1.20 -51.00
N GLU A 378 30.72 -1.54 -52.00
CA GLU A 378 31.19 -0.55 -52.97
C GLU A 378 30.12 -0.31 -54.03
N GLU A 379 29.97 0.94 -54.46
CA GLU A 379 29.18 1.22 -55.65
C GLU A 379 29.83 0.68 -56.93
N ASN A 380 29.04 0.60 -58.01
CA ASN A 380 29.43 -0.07 -59.25
C ASN A 380 29.87 -1.53 -59.03
N GLY A 381 29.43 -2.14 -57.93
CA GLY A 381 29.70 -3.54 -57.57
C GLY A 381 29.11 -4.53 -58.57
N VAL A 382 29.57 -5.78 -58.49
CA VAL A 382 29.12 -6.84 -59.40
C VAL A 382 27.66 -7.21 -59.11
N VAL A 383 26.81 -7.09 -60.13
CA VAL A 383 25.42 -7.61 -60.06
C VAL A 383 25.45 -9.11 -59.78
N GLY A 384 24.70 -9.54 -58.77
CA GLY A 384 24.68 -10.91 -58.26
C GLY A 384 25.64 -11.18 -57.10
N ALA A 385 26.42 -10.19 -56.64
CA ALA A 385 27.26 -10.34 -55.46
C ALA A 385 26.45 -10.65 -54.20
N PHE A 386 26.99 -11.50 -53.33
CA PHE A 386 26.43 -11.79 -52.01
C PHE A 386 26.64 -10.59 -51.07
N VAL A 387 25.59 -10.19 -50.36
CA VAL A 387 25.58 -9.03 -49.47
C VAL A 387 25.65 -9.49 -48.02
N ASP A 388 24.65 -10.23 -47.57
CA ASP A 388 24.52 -10.70 -46.19
C ASP A 388 23.51 -11.85 -46.12
N LYS A 389 23.41 -12.49 -44.96
CA LYS A 389 22.40 -13.52 -44.67
C LYS A 389 21.65 -13.17 -43.40
N VAL A 390 20.33 -13.04 -43.51
CA VAL A 390 19.44 -12.90 -42.37
C VAL A 390 18.90 -14.27 -41.94
N THR A 391 18.81 -14.49 -40.64
CA THR A 391 18.25 -15.73 -40.08
C THR A 391 17.11 -15.37 -39.14
N ALA A 392 15.95 -15.96 -39.41
CA ALA A 392 14.78 -15.87 -38.56
C ALA A 392 14.52 -17.24 -37.94
N VAL A 393 14.00 -17.22 -36.72
CA VAL A 393 13.58 -18.41 -35.99
C VAL A 393 12.13 -18.23 -35.56
N ASP A 394 11.41 -19.33 -35.57
CA ASP A 394 10.07 -19.41 -35.03
C ASP A 394 10.18 -20.08 -33.65
N PRO A 395 9.71 -19.44 -32.56
CA PRO A 395 9.85 -19.99 -31.22
C PRO A 395 8.96 -21.23 -30.99
N ASP A 396 7.85 -21.37 -31.72
CA ASP A 396 6.86 -22.44 -31.54
C ASP A 396 7.50 -23.84 -31.56
N THR A 397 7.37 -24.57 -30.44
CA THR A 397 7.98 -25.89 -30.29
C THR A 397 7.10 -27.04 -30.81
N GLY A 398 7.65 -27.88 -31.70
CA GLY A 398 6.99 -29.12 -32.17
C GLY A 398 6.27 -28.99 -33.50
N ARG A 399 6.19 -27.79 -34.07
CA ARG A 399 5.77 -27.52 -35.45
C ARG A 399 6.99 -27.15 -36.28
N ARG A 400 7.10 -27.70 -37.50
CA ARG A 400 8.15 -27.25 -38.44
C ARG A 400 7.55 -26.17 -39.32
N HIS A 401 7.60 -24.94 -38.85
CA HIS A 401 7.13 -23.79 -39.61
C HIS A 401 8.01 -23.57 -40.84
N LYS A 402 7.36 -23.34 -41.98
CA LYS A 402 8.06 -22.99 -43.22
C LYS A 402 8.16 -21.47 -43.31
N LEU A 403 9.34 -20.96 -42.99
CA LEU A 403 9.67 -19.54 -43.12
C LEU A 403 9.99 -19.20 -44.58
N GLU A 404 9.36 -18.16 -45.11
CA GLU A 404 9.66 -17.59 -46.43
C GLU A 404 10.16 -16.15 -46.29
N TYR A 405 11.34 -15.86 -46.83
CA TYR A 405 11.94 -14.52 -46.83
C TYR A 405 11.52 -13.72 -48.07
N SER A 406 11.31 -12.42 -47.90
CA SER A 406 11.00 -11.48 -48.99
C SER A 406 11.51 -10.07 -48.68
N ILE A 407 11.74 -9.27 -49.72
CA ILE A 407 12.04 -7.84 -49.54
C ILE A 407 10.71 -7.12 -49.31
N ASP A 408 10.64 -6.34 -48.22
CA ASP A 408 9.48 -5.51 -47.88
C ASP A 408 9.64 -4.10 -48.45
N GLN A 409 10.74 -3.41 -48.11
CA GLN A 409 11.06 -2.08 -48.64
C GLN A 409 12.47 -2.06 -49.23
N ASP A 410 12.56 -1.65 -50.49
CA ASP A 410 13.79 -1.44 -51.25
C ASP A 410 13.53 -0.31 -52.27
N PRO A 411 13.70 0.97 -51.86
CA PRO A 411 13.23 2.13 -52.63
C PRO A 411 13.70 2.19 -54.10
N ALA A 412 14.91 1.75 -54.38
CA ALA A 412 15.54 1.70 -55.70
C ALA A 412 15.51 0.31 -56.34
N GLY A 413 15.07 -0.74 -55.61
CA GLY A 413 14.93 -2.10 -56.15
C GLY A 413 16.25 -2.81 -56.44
N TRP A 414 17.32 -2.45 -55.71
CA TRP A 414 18.69 -2.91 -55.94
C TRP A 414 19.01 -4.28 -55.35
N PHE A 415 18.14 -4.84 -54.51
CA PHE A 415 18.43 -6.07 -53.78
C PHE A 415 17.39 -7.15 -54.07
N ARG A 416 17.80 -8.39 -53.85
CA ARG A 416 16.92 -9.56 -53.81
C ARG A 416 17.32 -10.46 -52.66
N VAL A 417 16.34 -11.15 -52.07
CA VAL A 417 16.57 -12.16 -51.04
C VAL A 417 16.16 -13.54 -51.56
N ASP A 418 16.95 -14.56 -51.24
CA ASP A 418 16.55 -15.94 -51.46
C ASP A 418 15.44 -16.32 -50.49
N LYS A 419 14.33 -16.81 -51.04
CA LYS A 419 13.11 -17.11 -50.32
C LYS A 419 13.27 -18.15 -49.21
N THR A 420 14.27 -19.02 -49.32
CA THR A 420 14.46 -20.17 -48.43
C THR A 420 15.69 -20.03 -47.54
N THR A 421 16.78 -19.45 -48.05
CA THR A 421 18.03 -19.34 -47.29
C THR A 421 18.19 -18.02 -46.55
N GLY A 422 17.41 -16.99 -46.90
CA GLY A 422 17.57 -15.64 -46.33
C GLY A 422 18.83 -14.93 -46.79
N GLU A 423 19.51 -15.44 -47.83
CA GLU A 423 20.70 -14.84 -48.42
C GLU A 423 20.33 -13.70 -49.36
N ILE A 424 21.03 -12.57 -49.22
CA ILE A 424 20.72 -11.33 -49.91
C ILE A 424 21.79 -11.07 -50.95
N PHE A 425 21.34 -10.69 -52.14
CA PHE A 425 22.21 -10.47 -53.30
C PHE A 425 21.91 -9.12 -53.95
N VAL A 426 22.95 -8.55 -54.54
CA VAL A 426 22.83 -7.39 -55.43
C VAL A 426 22.05 -7.82 -56.69
N LYS A 427 20.99 -7.08 -57.02
CA LYS A 427 20.12 -7.32 -58.17
C LYS A 427 20.39 -6.35 -59.32
N GLU A 428 20.68 -5.10 -59.00
CA GLU A 428 20.99 -4.03 -59.95
C GLU A 428 22.26 -3.29 -59.51
N SER A 429 22.87 -2.51 -60.40
CA SER A 429 24.06 -1.71 -60.06
C SER A 429 23.74 -0.68 -58.98
N LEU A 430 24.59 -0.64 -57.95
CA LEU A 430 24.51 0.33 -56.87
C LEU A 430 25.14 1.66 -57.30
N ASP A 431 24.46 2.76 -56.96
CA ASP A 431 24.82 4.13 -57.30
C ASP A 431 24.67 4.98 -56.03
N ARG A 432 25.78 5.47 -55.49
CA ARG A 432 25.78 6.19 -54.21
C ARG A 432 25.13 7.57 -54.34
N GLU A 433 25.18 8.19 -55.52
CA GLU A 433 24.68 9.53 -55.82
C GLU A 433 23.18 9.53 -56.12
N SER A 434 22.55 8.34 -56.14
CA SER A 434 21.12 8.18 -56.27
C SER A 434 20.33 8.91 -55.18
N SER A 435 19.18 9.49 -55.56
CA SER A 435 18.26 10.15 -54.62
C SER A 435 17.69 9.23 -53.52
N HIS A 436 17.85 7.92 -53.65
CA HIS A 436 17.44 6.93 -52.65
C HIS A 436 18.49 6.66 -51.57
N VAL A 437 19.71 7.18 -51.73
CA VAL A 437 20.81 7.07 -50.77
C VAL A 437 20.90 8.37 -49.99
N THR A 438 20.92 8.28 -48.66
CA THR A 438 21.05 9.46 -47.79
C THR A 438 22.28 9.33 -46.92
N ASN A 439 23.21 10.30 -47.00
CA ASN A 439 24.48 10.28 -46.27
C ASN A 439 25.29 8.97 -46.51
N GLY A 440 25.32 8.49 -47.76
CA GLY A 440 25.98 7.23 -48.12
C GLY A 440 25.31 5.97 -47.54
N THR A 441 24.12 6.10 -46.95
CA THR A 441 23.39 4.96 -46.36
C THR A 441 22.12 4.69 -47.16
N TYR A 442 21.95 3.44 -47.54
CA TYR A 442 20.77 2.88 -48.18
C TYR A 442 20.11 1.88 -47.23
N THR A 443 18.79 1.92 -47.07
CA THR A 443 18.07 1.06 -46.13
C THR A 443 17.15 0.09 -46.85
N VAL A 444 17.27 -1.19 -46.52
CA VAL A 444 16.42 -2.27 -47.02
C VAL A 444 15.74 -2.95 -45.85
N THR A 445 14.46 -3.26 -45.95
CA THR A 445 13.75 -4.11 -44.98
C THR A 445 13.46 -5.48 -45.58
N VAL A 446 13.72 -6.52 -44.79
CA VAL A 446 13.46 -7.92 -45.15
C VAL A 446 12.37 -8.44 -44.24
N LEU A 447 11.32 -8.99 -44.84
CA LEU A 447 10.19 -9.62 -44.16
C LEU A 447 10.37 -11.13 -44.17
N VAL A 448 10.18 -11.75 -43.02
CA VAL A 448 9.94 -13.18 -42.93
C VAL A 448 8.44 -13.40 -42.73
N THR A 449 7.87 -14.31 -43.50
CA THR A 449 6.48 -14.73 -43.38
C THR A 449 6.44 -16.20 -43.02
N GLU A 450 5.68 -16.50 -41.98
CA GLU A 450 5.32 -17.85 -41.64
C GLU A 450 4.18 -18.33 -42.55
N LYS A 451 4.39 -19.45 -43.26
CA LYS A 451 3.33 -20.07 -44.07
C LYS A 451 2.79 -21.30 -43.39
N ASP A 452 1.68 -21.12 -42.67
CA ASP A 452 0.88 -22.21 -42.10
C ASP A 452 -0.62 -22.03 -42.38
N ASP A 453 -1.47 -22.95 -41.89
CA ASP A 453 -2.93 -22.97 -42.04
C ASP A 453 -3.67 -21.86 -41.23
N HIS A 454 -2.92 -21.03 -40.50
CA HIS A 454 -3.41 -19.89 -39.71
C HIS A 454 -3.14 -18.55 -40.41
N PRO A 455 -3.70 -17.41 -39.93
CA PRO A 455 -3.34 -16.10 -40.45
C PRO A 455 -1.81 -15.91 -40.40
N PRO A 456 -1.16 -15.58 -41.52
CA PRO A 456 0.30 -15.57 -41.57
C PRO A 456 0.87 -14.53 -40.61
N MET A 457 1.74 -14.98 -39.70
CA MET A 457 2.50 -14.09 -38.84
C MET A 457 3.80 -13.65 -39.54
N THR A 458 4.22 -12.41 -39.26
CA THR A 458 5.33 -11.79 -39.98
C THR A 458 6.22 -10.98 -39.05
N SER A 459 7.51 -10.89 -39.40
CA SER A 459 8.47 -10.02 -38.74
C SER A 459 9.42 -9.41 -39.75
N THR A 460 10.03 -8.28 -39.38
CA THR A 460 10.85 -7.47 -40.28
C THR A 460 12.22 -7.20 -39.68
N ALA A 461 13.27 -7.39 -40.47
CA ALA A 461 14.64 -6.96 -40.17
C ALA A 461 15.03 -5.77 -41.06
N THR A 462 15.86 -4.88 -40.55
CA THR A 462 16.40 -3.72 -41.26
C THR A 462 17.86 -3.91 -41.57
N ILE A 463 18.25 -3.65 -42.82
CA ILE A 463 19.62 -3.74 -43.29
C ILE A 463 20.05 -2.34 -43.72
N GLN A 464 21.01 -1.80 -42.99
CA GLN A 464 21.65 -0.52 -43.25
C GLN A 464 22.90 -0.77 -44.09
N ILE A 465 22.83 -0.39 -45.36
CA ILE A 465 23.88 -0.59 -46.34
C ILE A 465 24.62 0.71 -46.51
N TYR A 466 25.87 0.76 -46.08
CA TYR A 466 26.78 1.85 -46.32
C TYR A 466 27.44 1.64 -47.68
N ILE A 467 27.17 2.54 -48.61
CA ILE A 467 27.72 2.48 -49.96
C ILE A 467 29.00 3.32 -49.98
N GLU A 468 30.12 2.66 -50.23
CA GLU A 468 31.41 3.31 -50.44
C GLU A 468 31.46 3.95 -51.82
N ASP A 469 31.97 5.17 -51.80
CA ASP A 469 32.09 6.08 -52.92
C ASP A 469 33.18 5.64 -53.91
N LYS A 470 32.98 5.91 -55.19
CA LYS A 470 33.96 5.77 -56.27
C LYS A 470 33.90 7.01 -57.15
N ASN A 471 35.05 7.36 -57.70
CA ASN A 471 35.15 8.49 -58.63
C ASN A 471 34.52 8.14 -60.00
N ASP A 472 33.20 8.13 -60.09
CA ASP A 472 32.43 7.79 -61.28
C ASP A 472 31.68 9.00 -61.89
N ASN A 473 31.60 10.13 -61.17
CA ASN A 473 31.20 11.42 -61.71
C ASN A 473 32.40 12.30 -62.11
N VAL A 474 32.13 13.46 -62.70
CA VAL A 474 33.18 14.41 -63.12
C VAL A 474 32.82 15.81 -62.61
N PRO A 475 33.81 16.68 -62.33
CA PRO A 475 33.50 18.00 -61.77
C PRO A 475 32.75 18.90 -62.76
N LEU A 476 31.61 19.44 -62.37
CA LEU A 476 30.76 20.32 -63.18
C LEU A 476 30.79 21.77 -62.70
N LEU A 477 30.67 22.72 -63.64
CA LEU A 477 30.48 24.13 -63.29
C LEU A 477 29.09 24.34 -62.70
N LYS A 478 28.99 25.05 -61.57
CA LYS A 478 27.70 25.46 -61.02
C LYS A 478 26.99 26.47 -61.93
N GLU A 479 27.77 27.35 -62.54
CA GLU A 479 27.30 28.35 -63.50
C GLU A 479 28.19 28.30 -64.74
N ASN A 480 27.58 28.14 -65.91
CA ASN A 480 28.27 28.10 -67.21
C ASN A 480 28.27 29.47 -67.92
N MET A 481 27.66 30.48 -67.32
CA MET A 481 27.62 31.85 -67.81
C MET A 481 27.81 32.83 -66.66
N ILE A 482 28.80 33.70 -66.79
CA ILE A 482 29.13 34.72 -65.79
C ILE A 482 29.26 36.08 -66.46
N SER A 483 29.01 37.14 -65.70
CA SER A 483 29.23 38.51 -66.14
C SER A 483 30.32 39.18 -65.33
N LEU A 484 31.25 39.83 -66.02
CA LEU A 484 32.34 40.58 -65.40
C LEU A 484 32.30 42.04 -65.86
N CYS A 485 32.64 42.94 -64.95
CA CYS A 485 32.74 44.36 -65.25
C CYS A 485 34.12 44.71 -65.81
N GLN A 486 34.13 45.50 -66.89
CA GLN A 486 35.32 46.13 -67.41
C GLN A 486 35.72 47.30 -66.50
N SER A 487 36.54 46.99 -65.49
CA SER A 487 37.22 47.97 -64.63
C SER A 487 38.73 47.95 -64.89
N ASP A 488 39.38 49.09 -64.62
CA ASP A 488 40.84 49.22 -64.59
C ASP A 488 41.45 48.58 -63.32
N GLU A 489 40.63 48.32 -62.30
CA GLU A 489 40.96 47.45 -61.18
C GLU A 489 40.78 45.97 -61.56
N VAL A 490 41.52 45.06 -60.92
CA VAL A 490 41.43 43.61 -61.19
C VAL A 490 40.06 43.12 -60.73
N SER A 491 39.10 43.09 -61.66
CA SER A 491 37.82 42.44 -61.44
C SER A 491 38.00 40.94 -61.59
N HIS A 492 37.52 40.21 -60.58
CA HIS A 492 37.46 38.75 -60.60
C HIS A 492 36.00 38.30 -60.60
N ALA A 493 35.73 37.17 -61.24
CA ALA A 493 34.48 36.45 -61.08
C ALA A 493 34.74 35.17 -60.29
N GLU A 494 33.89 34.91 -59.30
CA GLU A 494 33.89 33.63 -58.58
C GLU A 494 33.28 32.55 -59.47
N ILE A 495 33.99 31.44 -59.59
CA ILE A 495 33.52 30.25 -60.28
C ILE A 495 33.60 29.10 -59.32
N THR A 496 32.45 28.45 -59.12
CA THR A 496 32.33 27.28 -58.28
C THR A 496 32.11 26.06 -59.16
N ALA A 497 32.86 24.99 -58.87
CA ALA A 497 32.56 23.67 -59.39
C ALA A 497 32.00 22.79 -58.28
N PHE A 498 31.27 21.76 -58.67
CA PHE A 498 30.78 20.73 -57.79
C PHE A 498 30.97 19.37 -58.47
N ASP A 499 31.14 18.34 -57.66
CA ASP A 499 31.09 16.95 -58.10
C ASP A 499 29.98 16.26 -57.29
N LEU A 500 29.33 15.27 -57.90
CA LEU A 500 28.33 14.48 -57.19
C LEU A 500 29.01 13.46 -56.26
N ASP A 501 30.23 13.03 -56.59
CA ASP A 501 31.03 12.15 -55.75
C ASP A 501 31.29 12.79 -54.37
N GLY A 502 31.50 11.95 -53.36
CA GLY A 502 31.86 12.34 -52.00
C GLY A 502 33.37 12.55 -51.79
N ASP A 503 33.77 12.87 -50.56
CA ASP A 503 35.20 12.94 -50.22
C ASP A 503 35.82 11.53 -50.24
N PRO A 504 36.99 11.33 -50.89
CA PRO A 504 37.93 12.32 -51.40
C PRO A 504 37.85 12.59 -52.92
N TYR A 505 36.83 12.08 -53.60
CA TYR A 505 36.63 12.18 -55.06
C TYR A 505 35.97 13.50 -55.49
N SER A 506 35.39 14.22 -54.53
CA SER A 506 34.92 15.59 -54.68
C SER A 506 36.06 16.62 -54.63
N GLY A 507 35.69 17.89 -54.43
CA GLY A 507 36.63 19.01 -54.40
C GLY A 507 37.69 18.92 -53.27
N PRO A 508 38.71 19.80 -53.26
CA PRO A 508 38.96 20.89 -54.21
C PRO A 508 39.43 20.40 -55.58
N PHE A 509 38.99 21.14 -56.60
CA PHE A 509 39.26 20.85 -58.01
C PHE A 509 40.46 21.66 -58.51
N SER A 510 41.00 21.25 -59.66
CA SER A 510 42.00 21.99 -60.43
C SER A 510 41.36 22.58 -61.69
N PHE A 511 41.66 23.85 -61.96
CA PHE A 511 41.10 24.60 -63.08
C PHE A 511 42.20 25.02 -64.05
N GLU A 512 42.00 24.73 -65.33
CA GLU A 512 42.92 25.12 -66.40
C GLU A 512 42.12 25.67 -67.60
N ILE A 513 42.53 26.81 -68.15
CA ILE A 513 41.97 27.28 -69.42
C ILE A 513 42.66 26.54 -70.57
N VAL A 514 41.87 26.03 -71.50
CA VAL A 514 42.31 25.31 -72.70
C VAL A 514 41.99 26.17 -73.94
N GLY A 515 42.83 26.09 -74.99
CA GLY A 515 42.61 26.82 -76.25
C GLY A 515 43.21 28.23 -76.31
N ASP A 516 42.63 29.08 -77.16
CA ASP A 516 43.24 30.34 -77.64
C ASP A 516 43.27 31.45 -76.57
N HIS A 517 42.39 31.38 -75.57
CA HIS A 517 42.23 32.40 -74.53
C HIS A 517 43.17 32.22 -73.31
N LYS A 518 44.10 31.26 -73.33
CA LYS A 518 45.05 30.96 -72.22
C LYS A 518 45.93 32.13 -71.78
N LYS A 519 46.17 33.10 -72.68
CA LYS A 519 47.01 34.28 -72.39
C LYS A 519 46.21 35.45 -71.86
N GLU A 520 44.91 35.45 -72.10
CA GLU A 520 43.98 36.54 -71.82
C GLU A 520 43.25 36.34 -70.48
N TRP A 521 43.19 35.10 -70.01
CA TRP A 521 42.44 34.70 -68.83
C TRP A 521 43.25 33.72 -67.99
N SER A 522 43.11 33.79 -66.68
CA SER A 522 43.72 32.84 -65.74
C SER A 522 42.83 32.61 -64.53
N PHE A 523 43.06 31.50 -63.82
CA PHE A 523 42.48 31.25 -62.51
C PHE A 523 43.51 31.54 -61.41
N ASP A 524 43.12 32.31 -60.39
CA ASP A 524 43.97 32.61 -59.23
C ASP A 524 43.17 32.55 -57.91
N PRO A 525 43.32 31.50 -57.09
CA PRO A 525 44.15 30.32 -57.32
C PRO A 525 43.58 29.41 -58.42
N SER A 526 44.43 28.58 -59.03
CA SER A 526 44.00 27.55 -60.01
C SER A 526 43.47 26.26 -59.37
N TYR A 527 43.35 26.25 -58.04
CA TYR A 527 42.85 25.10 -57.28
C TYR A 527 41.90 25.57 -56.17
N GLY A 528 40.86 24.79 -55.90
CA GLY A 528 39.85 25.11 -54.91
C GLY A 528 38.48 24.56 -55.28
N THR A 529 37.48 24.74 -54.42
CA THR A 529 36.06 24.49 -54.78
C THR A 529 35.49 25.70 -55.51
N THR A 530 35.88 26.90 -55.05
CA THR A 530 35.64 28.18 -55.72
C THR A 530 36.98 28.79 -56.08
N VAL A 531 37.13 29.22 -57.33
CA VAL A 531 38.31 29.91 -57.86
C VAL A 531 37.92 31.24 -58.46
N HIS A 532 38.88 32.15 -58.60
CA HIS A 532 38.66 33.44 -59.23
C HIS A 532 39.15 33.42 -60.67
N LEU A 533 38.26 33.71 -61.62
CA LEU A 533 38.66 34.00 -62.99
C LEU A 533 39.13 35.45 -63.08
N VAL A 534 40.37 35.62 -63.50
CA VAL A 534 41.06 36.88 -63.64
C VAL A 534 41.27 37.18 -65.12
N LYS A 535 40.93 38.41 -65.53
CA LYS A 535 41.18 38.92 -66.88
C LYS A 535 42.55 39.62 -66.98
N ASP A 536 43.21 39.47 -68.10
CA ASP A 536 44.36 40.30 -68.47
C ASP A 536 43.90 41.72 -68.88
N LYS A 537 44.81 42.69 -68.85
CA LYS A 537 44.53 44.09 -69.27
C LYS A 537 44.19 44.22 -70.75
N SER A 538 44.63 43.27 -71.59
CA SER A 538 44.36 43.24 -73.03
C SER A 538 42.93 42.85 -73.42
N VAL A 539 42.12 42.40 -72.46
CA VAL A 539 40.76 41.92 -72.70
C VAL A 539 39.77 43.10 -72.78
N HIS A 540 39.02 43.19 -73.88
CA HIS A 540 38.02 44.25 -74.13
C HIS A 540 36.57 43.74 -74.07
N THR A 541 35.60 44.64 -74.00
CA THR A 541 34.17 44.31 -73.87
C THR A 541 33.71 43.40 -75.00
N SER A 542 33.35 42.17 -74.66
CA SER A 542 32.87 41.16 -75.60
C SER A 542 32.25 39.99 -74.83
N LEU A 543 31.65 39.05 -75.56
CA LEU A 543 31.28 37.74 -75.05
C LEU A 543 32.38 36.74 -75.39
N TYR A 544 33.07 36.24 -74.37
CA TYR A 544 34.10 35.22 -74.50
C TYR A 544 33.52 33.85 -74.20
N THR A 545 33.98 32.83 -74.91
CA THR A 545 33.70 31.42 -74.57
C THR A 545 35.02 30.76 -74.21
N LEU A 546 35.23 30.55 -72.92
CA LEU A 546 36.44 29.91 -72.39
C LEU A 546 36.22 28.42 -72.29
N ILE A 547 37.14 27.61 -72.80
CA ILE A 547 37.12 26.16 -72.58
C ILE A 547 37.88 25.89 -71.29
N VAL A 548 37.16 25.54 -70.23
CA VAL A 548 37.73 25.28 -68.91
C VAL A 548 37.83 23.77 -68.70
N LYS A 549 39.05 23.30 -68.42
CA LYS A 549 39.30 21.96 -67.90
C LYS A 549 39.18 22.00 -66.39
N ILE A 550 38.28 21.19 -65.86
CA ILE A 550 38.11 21.02 -64.42
C ILE A 550 38.44 19.57 -64.12
N SER A 551 39.41 19.34 -63.23
CA SER A 551 39.82 18.01 -62.82
C SER A 551 39.75 17.87 -61.32
N ASP A 552 39.29 16.71 -60.84
CA ASP A 552 39.38 16.35 -59.43
C ASP A 552 40.84 16.04 -59.01
N LYS A 553 41.02 15.63 -57.76
CA LYS A 553 42.34 15.28 -57.20
C LYS A 553 42.92 13.98 -57.75
N GLN A 554 42.09 13.10 -58.29
CA GLN A 554 42.48 11.79 -58.82
C GLN A 554 42.73 11.83 -60.34
N GLY A 555 42.50 12.99 -60.95
CA GLY A 555 42.84 13.30 -62.33
C GLY A 555 41.71 13.04 -63.33
N LYS A 556 40.50 12.70 -62.89
CA LYS A 556 39.35 12.67 -63.79
C LYS A 556 38.92 14.11 -64.08
N PHE A 557 38.55 14.37 -65.33
CA PHE A 557 38.33 15.73 -65.78
C PHE A 557 37.28 15.83 -66.87
N VAL A 558 36.74 17.03 -67.03
CA VAL A 558 35.86 17.42 -68.12
C VAL A 558 36.26 18.76 -68.70
N LEU A 559 36.00 18.96 -70.00
CA LEU A 559 36.12 20.25 -70.67
C LEU A 559 34.73 20.88 -70.77
N GLN A 560 34.56 22.07 -70.22
CA GLN A 560 33.29 22.79 -70.22
C GLN A 560 33.45 24.20 -70.81
N ASN A 561 32.42 24.65 -71.52
CA ASN A 561 32.37 26.01 -72.05
C ASN A 561 31.84 26.96 -70.97
N LEU A 562 32.66 27.94 -70.59
CA LEU A 562 32.29 29.04 -69.72
C LEU A 562 32.09 30.31 -70.57
N SER A 563 30.85 30.79 -70.62
CA SER A 563 30.51 32.03 -71.31
C SER A 563 30.73 33.23 -70.40
N VAL A 564 31.67 34.11 -70.76
CA VAL A 564 32.01 35.30 -69.96
C VAL A 564 31.58 36.54 -70.71
N ALA A 565 30.54 37.21 -70.21
CA ALA A 565 30.10 38.50 -70.73
C ALA A 565 30.87 39.63 -70.03
N LEU A 566 31.80 40.28 -70.74
CA LEU A 566 32.53 41.43 -70.23
C LEU A 566 31.87 42.73 -70.73
N CYS A 567 31.37 43.57 -69.82
CA CYS A 567 30.72 44.83 -70.17
C CYS A 567 31.19 46.00 -69.31
N ASP A 568 30.93 47.20 -69.80
CA ASP A 568 31.14 48.42 -69.03
C ASP A 568 30.00 48.60 -68.01
N CYS A 569 30.33 48.39 -66.73
CA CYS A 569 29.37 48.43 -65.64
C CYS A 569 29.05 49.84 -65.14
N VAL A 570 29.64 50.89 -65.72
CA VAL A 570 29.21 52.27 -65.48
C VAL A 570 27.81 52.51 -66.09
N VAL A 571 27.42 51.72 -67.09
CA VAL A 571 26.16 51.88 -67.85
C VAL A 571 25.06 50.90 -67.39
N SER A 572 25.42 49.67 -67.02
CA SER A 572 24.48 48.65 -66.52
C SER A 572 25.16 47.78 -65.48
N PRO A 573 24.59 47.58 -64.28
CA PRO A 573 25.21 46.78 -63.24
C PRO A 573 25.28 45.28 -63.56
N ASN A 574 24.50 44.79 -64.53
CA ASN A 574 24.54 43.40 -65.00
C ASN A 574 24.57 43.33 -66.53
N CYS A 575 25.50 42.55 -67.08
CA CYS A 575 25.67 42.32 -68.52
C CYS A 575 24.57 41.46 -69.15
N LEU A 576 23.86 40.67 -68.35
CA LEU A 576 22.95 39.62 -68.83
C LEU A 576 21.65 40.17 -69.44
N THR A 577 21.42 41.49 -69.35
CA THR A 577 20.19 42.17 -69.80
C THR A 577 20.40 43.03 -71.05
N GLN A 578 20.91 42.49 -72.16
CA GLN A 578 20.75 43.13 -73.48
C GLN A 578 20.77 42.10 -74.64
N ARG A 579 19.62 41.45 -74.89
CA ARG A 579 19.28 40.90 -76.22
C ARG A 579 17.78 40.65 -76.34
N ASN A 580 17.04 41.68 -76.73
CA ASN A 580 15.87 41.55 -77.61
C ASN A 580 15.26 42.93 -77.87
N THR A 581 15.71 43.59 -78.94
CA THR A 581 14.89 44.56 -79.69
C THR A 581 15.61 44.92 -80.98
N GLN A 582 15.29 44.19 -82.06
CA GLN A 582 15.00 44.73 -83.39
C GLN A 582 15.01 43.58 -84.43
N GLN A 583 13.86 42.96 -84.64
CA GLN A 583 13.32 42.82 -85.98
C GLN A 583 11.81 42.68 -85.89
N LYS A 584 11.13 43.61 -86.57
CA LYS A 584 9.69 43.80 -86.54
C LYS A 584 9.18 43.54 -87.97
N VAL A 585 7.98 42.96 -88.04
CA VAL A 585 6.99 42.99 -89.14
C VAL A 585 7.13 41.90 -90.24
N GLY A 586 6.11 41.09 -90.54
CA GLY A 586 4.76 41.05 -89.96
C GLY A 586 3.74 40.07 -90.58
N SER A 587 2.48 40.49 -90.47
CA SER A 587 1.17 39.78 -90.57
C SER A 587 0.85 38.93 -89.31
N GLY A 588 -0.16 39.20 -88.46
CA GLY A 588 -1.42 39.94 -88.57
C GLY A 588 -2.51 39.00 -89.11
N MET A 589 -3.58 38.60 -88.41
CA MET A 589 -4.30 39.21 -87.30
C MET A 589 -5.39 38.24 -86.77
N LYS A 590 -5.95 38.58 -85.59
CA LYS A 590 -7.12 38.02 -84.85
C LYS A 590 -6.74 36.87 -83.89
N GLY A 591 -6.60 37.04 -82.58
CA GLY A 591 -7.20 37.99 -81.64
C GLY A 591 -8.35 37.31 -80.91
N ILE A 592 -8.13 36.90 -79.66
CA ILE A 592 -8.98 37.14 -78.47
C ILE A 592 -8.15 36.76 -77.24
N THR A 593 -8.30 37.62 -76.25
CA THR A 593 -7.52 37.82 -75.03
C THR A 593 -8.29 37.33 -73.78
N ILE A 594 -7.52 37.13 -72.70
CA ILE A 594 -7.82 37.37 -71.27
C ILE A 594 -8.06 36.14 -70.36
N LEU A 595 -7.16 36.14 -69.36
CA LEU A 595 -7.18 35.70 -67.95
C LEU A 595 -8.23 34.69 -67.48
N ALA A 596 -7.69 33.64 -66.86
CA ALA A 596 -7.65 33.41 -65.42
C ALA A 596 -8.80 33.94 -64.53
N MET A 597 -9.12 33.03 -63.59
CA MET A 597 -9.75 33.18 -62.27
C MET A 597 -11.27 32.93 -62.12
N LEU A 598 -11.52 31.90 -61.31
CA LEU A 598 -12.44 31.82 -60.15
C LEU A 598 -13.85 31.22 -60.31
N MET A 599 -14.03 30.18 -59.47
CA MET A 599 -15.26 29.64 -58.84
C MET A 599 -16.26 28.97 -59.80
N ILE A 600 -17.07 27.97 -59.44
CA ILE A 600 -17.96 27.75 -58.28
C ILE A 600 -18.34 26.22 -58.29
N LEU A 601 -18.52 25.43 -57.21
CA LEU A 601 -19.68 25.36 -56.28
C LEU A 601 -19.51 24.13 -55.35
N GLY A 602 -19.85 24.29 -54.06
CA GLY A 602 -20.36 23.21 -53.18
C GLY A 602 -21.80 22.80 -53.56
N PRO A 603 -22.50 21.90 -52.82
CA PRO A 603 -22.84 22.10 -51.39
C PRO A 603 -22.88 20.73 -50.62
N ASP A 604 -23.23 20.52 -49.35
CA ASP A 604 -23.62 21.34 -48.19
C ASP A 604 -23.56 20.47 -46.90
N TYR A 605 -23.67 21.15 -45.76
CA TYR A 605 -24.19 20.75 -44.43
C TYR A 605 -23.24 20.47 -43.23
N SER A 606 -23.25 21.49 -42.35
CA SER A 606 -23.34 21.52 -40.85
C SER A 606 -22.15 21.02 -40.01
N THR A 607 -21.71 21.69 -38.93
CA THR A 607 -22.10 22.92 -38.20
C THR A 607 -21.00 23.18 -37.15
N GLU A 608 -20.69 24.47 -36.89
CA GLU A 608 -20.26 25.09 -35.60
C GLU A 608 -19.02 24.51 -34.86
N GLU A 609 -18.07 25.25 -34.26
CA GLU A 609 -17.80 26.68 -34.06
C GLU A 609 -16.32 26.81 -33.57
N ASN A 610 -15.61 27.82 -34.08
CA ASN A 610 -14.56 28.69 -33.48
C ASN A 610 -13.45 28.13 -32.54
N ILE A 611 -12.18 28.10 -33.00
CA ILE A 611 -11.13 29.16 -33.02
C ILE A 611 -10.17 29.15 -31.81
N CYS A 612 -8.95 28.70 -32.13
CA CYS A 612 -7.61 29.25 -31.85
C CYS A 612 -7.25 29.93 -30.51
N LYS A 613 -6.28 29.25 -29.88
CA LYS A 613 -4.90 29.71 -29.57
C LYS A 613 -4.66 30.80 -28.50
N SER A 614 -3.81 30.36 -27.58
CA SER A 614 -2.59 31.03 -27.11
C SER A 614 -2.71 32.01 -25.93
N LEU A 615 -2.36 31.49 -24.76
CA LEU A 615 -1.30 32.00 -23.86
C LEU A 615 -1.10 33.53 -23.80
N LYS A 616 -1.59 34.14 -22.72
CA LYS A 616 -0.81 34.87 -21.69
C LYS A 616 -1.74 35.61 -20.72
N GLY A 617 -1.38 35.61 -19.43
CA GLY A 617 -1.48 36.81 -18.59
C GLY A 617 -2.44 36.73 -17.40
N CYS A 618 -1.85 36.69 -16.20
CA CYS A 618 -2.45 36.86 -14.88
C CYS A 618 -3.23 38.18 -14.70
N ASN A 619 -4.18 38.22 -13.77
CA ASN A 619 -3.99 38.81 -12.43
C ASN A 619 -5.30 38.98 -11.65
N SER A 620 -5.16 38.93 -10.31
CA SER A 620 -5.98 39.56 -9.26
C SER A 620 -6.48 38.54 -8.22
N CYS A 621 -6.39 38.73 -6.90
CA CYS A 621 -5.54 39.52 -6.02
C CYS A 621 -5.91 39.10 -4.58
N GLN A 622 -4.90 39.01 -3.70
CA GLN A 622 -4.90 39.32 -2.26
C GLN A 622 -5.98 38.78 -1.29
N LEU A 623 -5.51 38.10 -0.23
CA LEU A 623 -5.45 38.58 1.18
C LEU A 623 -4.73 37.49 2.02
N TRP A 624 -3.44 37.67 2.34
CA TRP A 624 -2.87 38.27 3.56
C TRP A 624 -3.02 37.46 4.86
N GLY A 625 -1.87 37.17 5.48
CA GLY A 625 -1.78 36.66 6.85
C GLY A 625 -0.45 35.97 7.19
N SER A 626 0.66 36.70 7.09
CA SER A 626 1.95 36.34 7.71
C SER A 626 1.90 36.57 9.22
N THR A 627 2.68 35.82 10.00
CA THR A 627 3.80 36.39 10.80
C THR A 627 4.69 35.28 11.36
N ASP A 628 5.98 35.59 11.39
CA ASP A 628 7.10 34.81 11.92
C ASP A 628 6.98 34.42 13.40
N SER A 629 7.48 33.22 13.71
CA SER A 629 8.45 32.93 14.79
C SER A 629 9.07 31.56 14.58
#